data_AF-A0A118K5Y7-F1
#
_entry.id   AF-A0A118K5Y7-F1
#
_cell.length_a   1.000
_cell.length_b   1.000
_cell.length_c   1.000
_cell.angle_alpha   90.00
_cell.angle_beta   90.00
_cell.angle_gamma   90.00
#
_symmetry.space_group_name_H-M   'P 1'
#
loop_
_entity.id
_entity.type
_entity.pdbx_description
1 polymer ?
#
loop_
_entity_poly.entity_id
_entity_poly.type
_entity_poly.pdbx_seq_one_letter_code
_entity_poly.pdbx_strand_id
1 'polypeptide(L)' 'MEVDGGYGSAEEGCRTPKRSGYRVPMKCPPAPKKKAVHLKQKKPPANGYFQSPDLEVFFAMARRREAYA' A
#
# COMPACT_ATOMS: atom_id res chain seq x y z
N MET A 1 -28.40 25.81 38.48
CA MET A 1 -28.03 24.58 37.76
C MET A 1 -28.60 24.74 36.36
N GLU A 2 -27.80 25.24 35.42
CA GLU A 2 -28.23 25.34 34.02
C GLU A 2 -27.02 24.88 33.21
N VAL A 3 -26.93 23.57 32.95
CA VAL A 3 -25.95 23.04 31.99
C VAL A 3 -26.67 23.05 30.65
N ASP A 4 -26.39 24.07 29.84
CA ASP A 4 -26.84 24.16 28.45
C ASP A 4 -26.10 23.09 27.65
N GLY A 5 -26.63 21.87 27.73
CA GLY A 5 -26.13 20.68 27.05
C GLY A 5 -26.51 20.71 25.58
N GLY A 6 -25.93 21.63 24.82
CA GLY A 6 -26.01 21.64 23.37
C GLY A 6 -25.37 20.39 22.81
N TYR A 7 -26.19 19.37 22.51
CA TYR A 7 -25.83 18.29 21.59
C TYR A 7 -25.69 18.92 20.20
N GLY A 8 -24.55 19.55 19.95
CA GLY A 8 -24.13 19.88 18.59
C GLY A 8 -24.20 18.58 17.79
N SER A 9 -24.91 18.62 16.66
CA SER A 9 -24.99 17.48 15.76
C SER A 9 -23.57 16.99 15.45
N ALA A 10 -23.37 15.69 15.22
CA ALA A 10 -22.03 15.10 15.03
C ALA A 10 -21.20 15.81 13.92
N GLU A 11 -21.87 16.50 13.01
CA GLU A 11 -21.29 17.36 11.97
C GLU A 11 -20.65 18.66 12.46
N GLU A 12 -20.99 19.15 13.65
CA GLU A 12 -20.51 20.42 14.22
C GLU A 12 -19.29 20.21 15.12
N GLY A 13 -19.18 19.05 15.79
CA GLY A 13 -18.05 18.72 16.67
C GLY A 13 -16.75 18.33 15.95
N CYS A 14 -16.83 17.83 14.72
CA CYS A 14 -15.69 17.30 13.97
C CYS A 14 -15.28 18.19 12.79
N ARG A 15 -15.08 19.50 13.03
CA ARG A 15 -14.64 20.46 11.99
C ARG A 15 -13.29 21.09 12.33
N THR A 16 -12.48 21.31 11.30
CA THR A 16 -11.24 22.09 11.41
C THR A 16 -11.56 23.50 11.93
N PRO A 17 -10.93 23.97 13.02
CA PRO A 17 -11.16 25.31 13.54
C PRO A 17 -10.93 26.41 12.49
N LYS A 18 -11.92 27.29 12.29
CA LYS A 18 -11.91 28.32 11.22
C LYS A 18 -11.10 29.58 11.58
N ARG A 19 -10.84 29.81 12.88
CA ARG A 19 -10.11 30.98 13.41
C ARG A 19 -8.67 30.96 12.89
N SER A 20 -8.19 32.13 12.46
CA SER A 20 -6.89 32.31 11.79
C SER A 20 -5.70 31.70 12.56
N GLY A 21 -5.70 31.73 13.89
CA GLY A 21 -4.64 31.16 14.74
C GLY A 21 -4.56 29.63 14.76
N TYR A 22 -5.55 28.93 14.22
CA TYR A 22 -5.62 27.45 14.20
C TYR A 22 -5.67 26.89 12.77
N ARG A 23 -5.56 27.74 11.74
CA ARG A 23 -5.52 27.29 10.36
C ARG A 23 -4.20 26.59 10.08
N VAL A 24 -4.27 25.35 9.65
CA VAL A 24 -3.11 24.65 9.09
C VAL A 24 -2.67 25.35 7.80
N PRO A 25 -1.37 25.38 7.49
CA PRO A 25 -0.90 25.93 6.23
C PRO A 25 -1.57 25.18 5.07
N MET A 26 -2.17 25.94 4.13
CA MET A 26 -2.83 25.38 2.94
C MET A 26 -1.84 24.76 1.94
N LYS A 27 -0.53 24.93 2.16
CA LYS A 27 0.51 24.32 1.35
C LYS A 27 0.75 22.91 1.88
N CYS A 28 0.43 21.91 1.06
CA CYS A 28 0.76 20.52 1.36
C CYS A 28 2.27 20.39 1.58
N PRO A 29 2.73 19.72 2.65
CA PRO A 29 4.15 19.42 2.78
C PRO A 29 4.63 18.60 1.57
N PRO A 30 5.93 18.68 1.21
CA PRO A 30 6.46 17.88 0.12
C PRO A 30 6.20 16.39 0.37
N ALA A 31 5.90 15.65 -0.70
CA ALA A 31 5.64 14.22 -0.61
C ALA A 31 6.83 13.48 0.03
N PRO A 32 6.58 12.49 0.91
CA PRO A 32 7.64 11.66 1.47
C PRO A 32 8.49 11.05 0.37
N LYS A 33 9.81 11.27 0.42
CA LYS A 33 10.73 10.67 -0.56
C LYS A 33 10.99 9.21 -0.18
N LYS A 34 10.75 8.29 -1.12
CA LYS A 34 11.13 6.89 -0.96
C LYS A 34 12.66 6.81 -0.92
N LYS A 35 13.22 6.14 0.10
CA LYS A 35 14.67 5.86 0.14
C LYS A 35 15.03 4.92 -1.02
N ALA A 36 16.17 5.15 -1.65
CA ALA A 36 16.71 4.23 -2.63
C ALA A 36 16.96 2.87 -1.94
N VAL A 37 16.22 1.85 -2.36
CA VAL A 37 16.46 0.48 -1.91
C VAL A 37 17.61 -0.05 -2.75
N HIS A 38 18.78 -0.23 -2.15
CA HIS A 38 19.84 -1.01 -2.74
C HIS A 38 19.42 -2.48 -2.69
N LEU A 39 18.62 -2.90 -3.67
CA LEU A 39 18.26 -4.29 -3.82
C LEU A 39 19.55 -5.02 -4.24
N LYS A 40 20.24 -5.63 -3.27
CA LYS A 40 21.27 -6.61 -3.63
C LYS A 40 20.58 -7.62 -4.52
N GLN A 41 21.08 -7.80 -5.74
CA GLN A 41 20.66 -8.86 -6.65
C GLN A 41 20.87 -10.18 -5.92
N LYS A 42 19.84 -10.66 -5.22
CA LYS A 42 19.85 -11.96 -4.56
C LYS A 42 19.68 -12.98 -5.67
N LYS A 43 20.63 -13.91 -5.77
CA LYS A 43 20.45 -15.08 -6.62
C LYS A 43 19.18 -15.81 -6.16
N PRO A 44 18.41 -16.40 -7.08
CA PRO A 44 17.32 -17.27 -6.70
C PRO A 44 17.83 -18.40 -5.78
N PRO A 45 16.98 -18.93 -4.89
CA PRO A 45 17.30 -20.11 -4.10
C PRO A 45 17.77 -21.26 -5.01
N ALA A 46 18.75 -22.03 -4.55
CA ALA A 46 19.35 -23.12 -5.32
C ALA A 46 18.30 -24.13 -5.85
N ASN A 47 17.22 -24.31 -5.08
CA ASN A 47 16.17 -25.27 -5.36
C ASN A 47 14.89 -24.61 -5.92
N GLY A 48 14.99 -23.35 -6.38
CA GLY A 48 13.82 -22.57 -6.81
C GLY A 48 13.00 -22.05 -5.62
N TYR A 49 12.07 -21.14 -5.92
CA TYR A 49 11.24 -20.48 -4.90
C TYR A 49 10.05 -21.32 -4.44
N PHE A 50 9.60 -22.25 -5.29
CA PHE A 50 8.46 -23.09 -5.03
C PHE A 50 8.68 -24.43 -5.75
N GLN A 51 8.73 -25.50 -4.96
CA GLN A 51 8.82 -26.87 -5.46
C GLN A 51 7.52 -27.58 -5.10
N SER A 52 6.48 -27.39 -5.91
CA SER A 52 5.32 -28.29 -5.85
C SER A 52 5.51 -29.41 -6.88
N PRO A 53 5.33 -30.68 -6.47
CA PRO A 53 5.36 -31.80 -7.40
C PRO A 53 4.35 -31.66 -8.55
N ASP A 54 3.25 -30.92 -8.31
CA ASP A 54 2.21 -30.70 -9.32
C ASP A 54 2.76 -29.93 -10.52
N LEU A 55 3.63 -28.94 -10.31
CA LEU A 55 4.16 -28.10 -11.39
C LEU A 55 5.06 -28.89 -12.35
N GLU A 56 5.90 -29.77 -11.82
CA GLU A 56 6.76 -30.63 -12.65
C GLU A 56 5.90 -31.54 -13.55
N VAL A 57 4.80 -32.07 -13.01
CA VAL A 57 3.82 -32.86 -13.76
C VAL A 57 3.13 -32.00 -14.83
N PHE A 58 2.66 -30.79 -14.49
CA PHE A 58 2.06 -29.85 -15.45
C PHE A 58 3.00 -29.53 -16.62
N PHE A 59 4.28 -29.23 -16.37
CA PHE A 59 5.24 -28.90 -17.42
C PHE A 59 5.66 -30.13 -18.24
N ALA A 60 5.76 -31.31 -17.63
CA ALA A 60 6.05 -32.56 -18.34
C ALA A 60 4.91 -32.96 -19.30
N MET A 61 3.66 -32.72 -18.89
CA MET A 61 2.48 -32.96 -19.73
C MET A 61 2.34 -31.91 -20.84
N ALA A 62 2.74 -30.66 -20.56
CA ALA A 62 2.63 -29.54 -21.49
C ALA A 62 3.76 -29.49 -22.54
N ARG A 63 4.21 -30.64 -23.05
CA ARG A 63 5.18 -30.72 -24.16
C ARG A 63 4.56 -30.18 -25.46
N ARG A 64 4.37 -28.86 -25.53
CA ARG A 64 3.98 -28.15 -26.75
C ARG A 64 5.16 -28.17 -27.69
N ARG A 65 4.96 -28.74 -28.88
CA ARG A 65 5.84 -28.49 -30.01
C ARG A 65 5.72 -27.01 -30.33
N GLU A 66 6.68 -26.21 -29.87
CA GLU A 66 6.86 -24.88 -30.45
C GLU A 66 7.26 -25.09 -31.90
N ALA A 67 6.45 -24.55 -32.82
CA ALA A 67 6.89 -24.34 -34.18
C ALA A 67 7.86 -23.15 -34.14
N TYR A 68 9.15 -23.43 -34.31
CA TYR A 68 10.13 -22.40 -34.59
C TYR A 68 9.80 -21.78 -35.95
N ALA A 69 9.74 -20.45 -36.01
CA ALA A 69 9.65 -19.66 -37.24
C ALA A 69 11.05 -19.11 -37.58
#